data_AF-A0A1F5T0E3-F1
#
_entry.id   AF-A0A1F5T0E3-F1
#
_cell.length_a   1.000
_cell.length_b   1.000
_cell.length_c   1.000
_cell.angle_alpha   90.00
_cell.angle_beta   90.00
_cell.angle_gamma   90.00
#
_symmetry.space_group_name_H-M   'P 1'
#
loop_
_entity.id
_entity.type
_entity.pdbx_description
1 polymer ?
#
loop_
_entity_poly.entity_id
_entity_poly.type
_entity_poly.pdbx_seq_one_letter_code
_entity_poly.pdbx_strand_id
1 'polypeptide(L)'
;MIITHKIKPLIKVQSPNLNFFQLQELIEEFLHEHSQPTFYQGKIVPAVHLTPDEKNLNQDLQNYLNRHNNQNLNFQTLIGYFHSPEIEHSWLQSSAVLIDLALPKFAHFPVLPTEIRDFLSDYSYLISDKIDDSLYRLYIEEVL
;
A
#
# COMPACT_ATOMS: atom_id res chain seq x y z
N MET A 1 18.78 -0.26 -2.41
CA MET A 1 18.30 -0.63 -3.76
C MET A 1 17.94 0.66 -4.51
N ILE A 2 18.15 0.84 -5.84
CA ILE A 2 17.86 2.15 -6.51
C ILE A 2 16.34 2.24 -6.57
N ILE A 3 15.76 3.35 -6.14
CA ILE A 3 14.47 3.78 -6.71
C ILE A 3 14.78 4.62 -7.97
N THR A 4 15.17 3.96 -9.06
CA THR A 4 14.97 4.51 -10.43
C THR A 4 13.65 4.01 -11.02
N HIS A 5 12.90 3.23 -10.25
CA HIS A 5 11.72 2.54 -10.70
C HIS A 5 10.50 3.41 -10.38
N LYS A 6 9.73 3.73 -11.43
CA LYS A 6 8.35 4.22 -11.29
C LYS A 6 7.65 3.31 -10.28
N ILE A 7 7.04 3.90 -9.26
CA ILE A 7 6.23 3.17 -8.29
C ILE A 7 5.24 2.31 -9.10
N LYS A 8 5.19 1.00 -8.81
CA LYS A 8 4.38 0.05 -9.58
C LYS A 8 3.09 -0.24 -8.81
N PRO A 9 1.97 0.39 -9.16
CA PRO A 9 0.69 0.00 -8.58
C PRO A 9 0.33 -1.41 -9.04
N LEU A 10 0.04 -2.28 -8.08
CA LEU A 10 -0.64 -3.54 -8.29
C LEU A 10 -2.14 -3.25 -8.15
N ILE A 11 -2.84 -3.23 -9.28
CA ILE A 11 -4.25 -2.83 -9.31
C ILE A 11 -5.10 -4.09 -9.53
N LYS A 12 -5.84 -4.47 -8.49
CA LYS A 12 -6.83 -5.55 -8.51
C LYS A 12 -8.23 -4.96 -8.33
N VAL A 13 -8.65 -4.10 -9.26
CA VAL A 13 -9.96 -3.45 -9.26
C VAL A 13 -10.83 -4.02 -10.38
N GLN A 14 -12.06 -4.41 -10.06
CA GLN A 14 -13.03 -4.94 -11.05
C GLN A 14 -14.34 -4.12 -11.13
N SER A 15 -14.61 -3.31 -10.12
CA SER A 15 -15.83 -2.55 -9.95
C SER A 15 -15.83 -1.37 -10.91
N PRO A 16 -16.82 -1.27 -11.81
CA PRO A 16 -16.87 -0.19 -12.80
C PRO A 16 -17.14 1.19 -12.19
N ASN A 17 -17.60 1.25 -10.93
CA ASN A 17 -17.95 2.48 -10.24
C ASN A 17 -16.78 3.11 -9.47
N LEU A 18 -15.64 2.42 -9.38
CA LEU A 18 -14.46 2.90 -8.66
C LEU A 18 -13.48 3.53 -9.65
N ASN A 19 -13.13 4.79 -9.43
CA ASN A 19 -12.14 5.50 -10.25
C ASN A 19 -10.76 5.24 -9.64
N PHE A 20 -10.25 4.03 -9.88
CA PHE A 20 -8.94 3.64 -9.33
C PHE A 20 -7.80 4.49 -9.89
N PHE A 21 -7.93 5.05 -11.09
CA PHE A 21 -6.92 5.94 -11.65
C PHE A 21 -6.77 7.21 -10.81
N GLN A 22 -7.88 7.81 -10.36
CA GLN A 22 -7.81 8.95 -9.45
C GLN A 22 -7.13 8.56 -8.12
N LEU A 23 -7.46 7.40 -7.56
CA LEU A 23 -6.81 6.93 -6.32
C LEU A 23 -5.32 6.70 -6.53
N GLN A 24 -4.93 6.09 -7.65
CA GLN A 24 -3.55 5.87 -8.03
C GLN A 24 -2.79 7.20 -8.14
N GLU A 25 -3.36 8.21 -8.81
CA GLU A 25 -2.77 9.54 -8.93
C GLU A 25 -2.56 10.19 -7.57
N LEU A 26 -3.56 10.16 -6.69
CA LEU A 26 -3.46 10.72 -5.34
C LEU A 26 -2.41 10.02 -4.48
N ILE A 27 -2.30 8.68 -4.58
CA ILE A 27 -1.27 7.92 -3.85
C ILE A 27 0.12 8.26 -4.39
N GLU A 28 0.29 8.33 -5.71
CA GLU A 28 1.56 8.67 -6.34
C GLU A 28 1.99 10.11 -6.03
N GLU A 29 1.06 11.07 -6.02
CA GLU A 29 1.28 12.45 -5.60
C GLU A 29 1.75 12.50 -4.14
N PHE A 30 1.01 11.85 -3.23
CA PHE A 30 1.38 11.77 -1.82
C PHE A 30 2.78 11.18 -1.61
N LEU A 31 3.09 10.04 -2.25
CA LEU A 31 4.39 9.39 -2.14
C LEU A 31 5.52 10.27 -2.71
N HIS A 32 5.23 11.05 -3.76
CA HIS A 32 6.19 11.99 -4.30
C HIS A 32 6.49 13.12 -3.30
N GLU A 33 5.47 13.72 -2.69
CA GLU A 33 5.61 14.78 -1.68
C GLU A 33 6.37 14.33 -0.43
N HIS A 34 6.21 13.08 -0.03
CA HIS A 34 6.84 12.50 1.16
C HIS A 34 8.20 11.85 0.87
N SER A 35 8.65 11.89 -0.39
CA SER A 35 9.95 11.34 -0.77
C SER A 35 11.09 12.25 -0.30
N GLN A 36 12.11 11.64 0.30
CA GLN A 36 13.32 12.33 0.73
C GLN A 36 14.49 11.95 -0.18
N PRO A 37 15.43 12.87 -0.45
CA PRO A 37 16.64 12.53 -1.17
C PRO A 37 17.46 11.48 -0.40
N THR A 38 17.84 10.39 -1.05
CA THR A 38 18.72 9.36 -0.51
C THR A 38 19.82 9.01 -1.49
N PHE A 39 20.90 8.40 -1.02
CA PHE A 39 22.00 7.96 -1.87
C PHE A 39 21.84 6.50 -2.27
N TYR A 40 21.92 6.25 -3.57
CA TYR A 40 21.98 4.89 -4.09
C TYR A 40 22.87 4.79 -5.33
N GLN A 41 23.80 3.81 -5.33
CA GLN A 41 24.78 3.60 -6.41
C GLN A 41 25.49 4.89 -6.84
N GLY A 42 25.85 5.74 -5.88
CA GLY A 42 26.56 7.00 -6.14
C GLY A 42 25.69 8.12 -6.73
N LYS A 43 24.36 7.96 -6.78
CA LYS A 43 23.41 9.00 -7.20
C LYS A 43 22.46 9.38 -6.07
N ILE A 44 22.04 10.64 -6.03
CA ILE A 44 20.94 11.10 -5.18
C ILE A 44 19.63 10.76 -5.89
N VAL A 45 18.73 10.05 -5.21
CA VAL A 45 17.41 9.65 -5.73
C VAL A 45 16.34 9.94 -4.68
N PRO A 46 15.11 10.30 -5.07
CA PRO A 46 13.99 10.41 -4.12
C PRO A 46 13.55 9.03 -3.63
N ALA A 47 13.32 8.89 -2.33
CA ALA A 47 12.81 7.66 -1.73
C ALA A 47 11.88 7.89 -0.54
N VAL A 48 10.91 7.00 -0.38
CA VAL A 48 10.04 6.93 0.80
C VAL A 48 10.47 5.73 1.63
N HIS A 49 10.71 5.95 2.93
CA HIS A 49 11.04 4.88 3.86
C HIS A 49 9.75 4.37 4.52
N LEU A 50 9.19 3.26 4.00
CA LEU A 50 7.90 2.73 4.43
C LEU A 50 7.94 2.00 5.79
N THR A 51 9.07 1.38 6.13
CA THR A 51 9.17 0.38 7.21
C THR A 51 9.28 0.92 8.64
N PRO A 52 9.97 2.04 8.94
CA PRO A 52 10.07 2.53 10.32
C PRO A 52 8.78 3.18 10.84
N ASP A 53 7.96 3.73 9.92
CA ASP A 53 6.86 4.66 10.25
C ASP A 53 5.55 4.30 9.52
N GLU A 54 5.37 3.03 9.15
CA GLU A 54 4.25 2.57 8.31
C GLU A 54 2.87 3.06 8.80
N LYS A 55 2.64 3.01 10.12
CA LYS A 55 1.40 3.49 10.74
C LYS A 55 1.18 4.99 10.54
N ASN A 56 2.23 5.80 10.74
CA ASN A 56 2.16 7.25 10.58
C ASN A 56 1.93 7.60 9.11
N LEU A 57 2.66 6.93 8.21
CA LEU A 57 2.51 7.13 6.78
C LEU A 57 1.10 6.76 6.29
N ASN A 58 0.55 5.63 6.74
CA ASN A 58 -0.82 5.25 6.42
C ASN A 58 -1.83 6.24 7.02
N GLN A 59 -1.61 6.74 8.23
CA GLN A 59 -2.47 7.76 8.84
C GLN A 59 -2.45 9.09 8.05
N ASP A 60 -1.28 9.50 7.57
CA ASP A 60 -1.13 10.70 6.73
C ASP A 60 -1.76 10.50 5.36
N LEU A 61 -1.54 9.34 4.73
CA LEU A 61 -2.20 8.99 3.48
C LEU A 61 -3.72 8.90 3.65
N GLN A 62 -4.22 8.36 4.76
CA GLN A 62 -5.65 8.34 5.09
C GLN A 62 -6.23 9.76 5.07
N ASN A 63 -5.58 10.67 5.79
CA ASN A 63 -6.00 12.08 5.88
C ASN A 63 -5.93 12.77 4.52
N TYR A 64 -4.92 12.46 3.72
CA TYR A 64 -4.77 12.97 2.36
C TYR A 64 -5.90 12.45 1.45
N LEU A 65 -6.08 11.13 1.35
CA LEU A 65 -7.12 10.53 0.52
C LEU A 65 -8.52 11.00 0.92
N ASN A 66 -8.85 11.03 2.22
CA ASN A 66 -10.17 11.47 2.69
C ASN A 66 -10.48 12.95 2.38
N ARG A 67 -9.46 13.79 2.19
CA ARG A 67 -9.65 15.20 1.79
C ARG A 67 -9.76 15.39 0.28
N HIS A 68 -9.05 14.58 -0.49
CA HIS A 68 -8.81 14.83 -1.92
C HIS A 68 -9.56 13.87 -2.87
N ASN A 69 -10.07 12.74 -2.39
CA ASN A 69 -10.83 11.82 -3.24
C ASN A 69 -12.24 12.38 -3.53
N ASN A 70 -12.62 12.41 -4.81
CA ASN A 70 -13.94 12.90 -5.23
C ASN A 70 -15.03 11.81 -5.14
N GLN A 71 -14.67 10.61 -4.70
CA GLN A 71 -15.54 9.45 -4.66
C GLN A 71 -16.24 9.27 -3.31
N ASN A 72 -15.99 10.16 -2.33
CA ASN A 72 -16.47 10.08 -0.95
C ASN A 72 -16.14 8.72 -0.28
N LEU A 73 -15.02 8.12 -0.67
CA LEU A 73 -14.48 6.96 0.02
C LEU A 73 -13.93 7.43 1.37
N ASN A 74 -14.43 6.83 2.45
CA ASN A 74 -13.93 7.08 3.79
C ASN A 74 -12.95 5.97 4.17
N PHE A 75 -11.66 6.28 4.04
CA PHE A 75 -10.58 5.38 4.42
C PHE A 75 -10.33 5.44 5.92
N GLN A 76 -10.02 4.28 6.46
CA GLN A 76 -9.56 4.06 7.81
C GLN A 76 -8.22 3.31 7.76
N THR A 77 -7.29 3.73 8.61
CA THR A 77 -6.09 2.91 8.88
C THR A 77 -6.52 1.76 9.77
N LEU A 78 -6.35 0.54 9.27
CA LEU A 78 -6.52 -0.68 10.06
C LEU A 78 -5.15 -1.18 10.49
N ILE A 79 -5.10 -1.69 11.71
CA ILE A 79 -3.92 -2.33 12.29
C ILE A 79 -4.29 -3.79 12.55
N GLY A 80 -3.34 -4.65 12.26
CA GLY A 80 -3.48 -6.07 12.51
C GLY A 80 -2.19 -6.77 12.18
N TYR A 81 -2.34 -8.00 11.72
CA TYR A 81 -1.23 -8.89 11.51
C TYR A 81 -1.29 -9.53 10.14
N PHE A 82 -0.14 -9.69 9.50
CA PHE A 82 -0.04 -10.41 8.25
C PHE A 82 0.31 -11.87 8.49
N HIS A 83 -0.61 -12.78 8.16
CA HIS A 83 -0.52 -14.24 8.23
C HIS A 83 -0.32 -14.84 9.64
N SER A 84 0.44 -14.19 10.51
CA SER A 84 0.74 -14.58 11.89
C SER A 84 0.60 -13.37 12.81
N PRO A 85 0.01 -13.51 14.01
CA PRO A 85 -0.07 -12.46 15.04
C PRO A 85 1.27 -11.84 15.48
N GLU A 86 2.40 -12.38 15.04
CA GLU A 86 3.73 -11.85 15.35
C GLU A 86 4.19 -10.77 14.37
N ILE A 87 3.51 -10.62 13.22
CA ILE A 87 3.92 -9.75 12.13
C ILE A 87 2.93 -8.60 12.02
N GLU A 88 3.20 -7.56 12.78
CA GLU A 88 2.38 -6.35 12.79
C GLU A 88 2.39 -5.64 11.42
N HIS A 89 1.22 -5.15 11.03
CA HIS A 89 1.01 -4.50 9.75
C HIS A 89 -0.17 -3.53 9.82
N SER A 90 -0.12 -2.52 8.96
CA SER A 90 -1.20 -1.58 8.77
C SER A 90 -1.50 -1.39 7.29
N TRP A 91 -2.78 -1.23 6.98
CA TRP A 91 -3.26 -0.95 5.64
C TRP A 91 -4.40 0.06 5.70
N LEU A 92 -4.77 0.61 4.55
CA LEU A 92 -5.91 1.50 4.43
C LEU A 92 -7.10 0.75 3.85
N GLN A 93 -8.27 0.95 4.46
CA GLN A 93 -9.48 0.31 4.00
C GLN A 93 -10.66 1.28 4.05
N SER A 94 -11.45 1.27 3.00
CA SER A 94 -12.81 1.82 2.95
C SER A 94 -13.81 0.69 2.76
N SER A 95 -15.10 1.02 2.69
CA SER A 95 -16.15 0.02 2.39
C SER A 95 -16.01 -0.66 1.02
N ALA A 96 -15.27 -0.07 0.08
CA ALA A 96 -15.20 -0.53 -1.30
C ALA A 96 -13.79 -0.84 -1.80
N VAL A 97 -12.75 -0.39 -1.09
CA VAL A 97 -11.38 -0.52 -1.57
C VAL A 97 -10.40 -0.63 -0.42
N LEU A 98 -9.37 -1.43 -0.63
CA LEU A 98 -8.21 -1.61 0.22
C LEU A 98 -6.96 -1.11 -0.50
N ILE A 99 -6.09 -0.43 0.24
CA ILE A 99 -4.80 0.05 -0.21
C ILE A 99 -3.72 -0.46 0.76
N ASP A 100 -2.67 -1.07 0.23
CA ASP A 100 -1.51 -1.52 1.02
C ASP A 100 -0.22 -1.00 0.37
N LEU A 101 0.45 -0.08 1.06
CA LEU A 101 1.72 0.51 0.63
C LEU A 101 2.94 -0.37 0.93
N ALA A 102 2.87 -1.24 1.94
CA ALA A 102 4.02 -1.93 2.50
C ALA A 102 4.06 -3.43 2.16
N LEU A 103 3.14 -3.92 1.32
CA LEU A 103 3.10 -5.29 0.81
C LEU A 103 4.45 -5.89 0.39
N PRO A 104 5.41 -5.14 -0.21
CA PRO A 104 6.72 -5.69 -0.56
C PRO A 104 7.52 -6.23 0.63
N LYS A 105 7.25 -5.76 1.86
CA LYS A 105 7.89 -6.29 3.07
C LYS A 105 7.61 -7.78 3.27
N PHE A 106 6.58 -8.30 2.59
CA PHE A 106 6.17 -9.69 2.63
C PHE A 106 6.61 -10.52 1.41
N ALA A 107 7.33 -9.96 0.44
CA ALA A 107 7.65 -10.62 -0.84
C ALA A 107 8.32 -12.01 -0.68
N HIS A 108 9.06 -12.20 0.42
CA HIS A 108 9.76 -13.45 0.72
C HIS A 108 8.96 -14.46 1.55
N PHE A 109 7.72 -14.15 1.93
CA PHE A 109 6.91 -15.05 2.75
C PHE A 109 6.27 -16.15 1.91
N PRO A 110 6.39 -17.43 2.32
CA PRO A 110 5.97 -18.58 1.52
C PRO A 110 4.44 -18.65 1.30
N VAL A 111 3.69 -17.99 2.17
CA VAL A 111 2.23 -17.87 2.22
C VAL A 111 1.65 -17.07 1.03
N LEU A 112 2.41 -16.14 0.47
CA LEU A 112 1.92 -15.34 -0.66
C LEU A 112 1.82 -16.20 -1.94
N PRO A 113 0.75 -16.04 -2.75
CA PRO A 113 0.67 -16.64 -4.08
C PRO A 113 1.91 -16.28 -4.91
N THR A 114 2.46 -17.26 -5.64
CA THR A 114 3.66 -17.07 -6.48
C THR A 114 3.51 -15.90 -7.45
N GLU A 115 2.34 -15.80 -8.08
CA GLU A 115 1.97 -14.71 -8.98
C GLU A 115 1.95 -13.34 -8.31
N ILE A 116 1.81 -13.25 -6.98
CA ILE A 116 1.93 -11.98 -6.27
C ILE A 116 3.40 -11.73 -5.92
N ARG A 117 4.09 -12.73 -5.36
CA ARG A 117 5.51 -12.64 -4.98
C ARG A 117 6.40 -12.17 -6.13
N ASP A 118 6.21 -12.73 -7.32
CA ASP A 118 7.03 -12.42 -8.49
C ASP A 118 6.85 -10.97 -8.98
N PHE A 119 5.78 -10.30 -8.55
CA PHE A 119 5.45 -8.93 -8.91
C PHE A 119 5.72 -7.93 -7.78
N LEU A 120 5.97 -8.39 -6.55
CA LEU A 120 6.30 -7.54 -5.42
C LEU A 120 7.75 -7.04 -5.55
N SER A 121 7.89 -5.85 -6.11
CA SER A 121 9.12 -5.07 -6.02
C SER A 121 9.06 -4.15 -4.80
N ASP A 122 10.22 -3.75 -4.26
CA ASP A 122 10.35 -2.81 -3.13
C ASP A 122 9.59 -1.47 -3.32
N TYR A 123 9.10 -1.17 -4.52
CA TYR A 123 8.39 0.05 -4.89
C TYR A 123 7.00 -0.23 -5.46
N SER A 124 6.37 -1.30 -5.01
CA SER A 124 4.99 -1.62 -5.37
C SER A 124 4.05 -1.38 -4.19
N TYR A 125 2.84 -0.93 -4.52
CA TYR A 125 1.72 -0.85 -3.58
C TYR A 125 0.51 -1.48 -4.23
N LEU A 126 -0.50 -1.82 -3.44
CA LEU A 126 -1.71 -2.49 -3.89
C LEU A 126 -2.91 -1.56 -3.77
N ILE A 127 -3.78 -1.57 -4.79
CA ILE A 127 -5.15 -1.07 -4.73
C ILE A 127 -6.07 -2.20 -5.14
N SER A 128 -7.11 -2.47 -4.36
CA SER A 128 -8.10 -3.48 -4.75
C SER A 128 -9.47 -3.26 -4.15
N ASP A 129 -10.49 -3.64 -4.90
CA ASP A 129 -11.87 -3.67 -4.46
C ASP A 129 -12.38 -5.09 -4.14
N LYS A 130 -11.50 -6.10 -4.26
CA LYS A 130 -11.81 -7.49 -3.94
C LYS A 130 -11.46 -7.80 -2.50
N ILE A 131 -12.19 -7.23 -1.56
CA ILE A 131 -11.91 -7.41 -0.12
C ILE A 131 -11.93 -8.92 0.29
N ASP A 132 -12.62 -9.78 -0.47
CA ASP A 132 -12.65 -11.23 -0.27
C ASP A 132 -11.47 -12.03 -0.89
N ASP A 133 -10.52 -11.39 -1.57
CA ASP A 133 -9.36 -12.04 -2.20
C ASP A 133 -8.54 -12.83 -1.15
N SER A 134 -7.96 -13.96 -1.58
CA SER A 134 -7.07 -14.79 -0.79
C SER A 134 -5.96 -14.01 -0.06
N LEU A 135 -5.46 -12.93 -0.66
CA LEU A 135 -4.44 -12.07 -0.05
C LEU A 135 -4.94 -11.40 1.23
N TYR A 136 -6.18 -10.89 1.24
CA TYR A 136 -6.73 -10.17 2.39
C TYR A 136 -7.19 -11.09 3.50
N ARG A 137 -7.46 -12.37 3.20
CA ARG A 137 -7.64 -13.41 4.21
C ARG A 137 -6.38 -13.66 5.03
N LEU A 138 -5.22 -13.17 4.58
CA LEU A 138 -3.99 -13.22 5.36
C LEU A 138 -3.92 -12.09 6.39
N TYR A 139 -4.69 -11.01 6.23
CA TYR A 139 -4.78 -10.00 7.27
C TYR A 139 -5.66 -10.51 8.41
N ILE A 140 -5.11 -10.46 9.61
CA ILE A 140 -5.78 -10.79 10.86
C ILE A 140 -5.93 -9.47 11.60
N GLU A 141 -7.14 -8.93 11.66
CA GLU A 141 -7.39 -7.69 12.40
C GLU A 141 -7.03 -7.87 13.89
N GLU A 142 -6.43 -6.84 14.48
CA GLU A 142 -6.27 -6.80 15.93
C GLU A 142 -7.66 -6.66 16.56
N VAL A 143 -8.11 -7.71 17.25
CA VAL A 143 -9.38 -7.65 17.98
C VAL A 143 -9.14 -6.85 19.25
N LEU A 144 -9.60 -5.60 19.26
CA LEU A 144 -9.61 -4.70 20.42
C LEU A 144 -10.65 -5.12 21.48
#